data_AF-A0A519M2H1-F1
#
_entry.id   AF-A0A519M2H1-F1
#
_cell.length_a   1.000
_cell.length_b   1.000
_cell.length_c   1.000
_cell.angle_alpha   90.00
_cell.angle_beta   90.00
_cell.angle_gamma   90.00
#
_symmetry.space_group_name_H-M   'P 1'
#
loop_
_entity.id
_entity.type
_entity.pdbx_description
1 polymer ?
#
loop_
_entity_poly.entity_id
_entity_poly.type
_entity_poly.pdbx_seq_one_letter_code
_entity_poly.pdbx_strand_id
1 'polypeptide(L)'
;FVRIEQLFPLPVEQLKEIIASYPNADDYVWAQEEPRNMGAYSYMLMNFTEVKYRVAALKAYSAPAAGSYTRSKKRHAAAIAMVFDKDLFN
;
A
#
# COMPACT_ATOMS: atom_id res chain seq x y z
N PHE A 1 4.42 11.67 2.58
CA PHE A 1 4.32 10.21 2.45
C PHE A 1 5.71 9.62 2.61
N VAL A 2 5.81 8.38 3.11
CA VAL A 2 7.09 7.67 3.25
C VAL A 2 7.24 6.76 2.04
N ARG A 3 8.42 6.76 1.42
CA ARG A 3 8.76 5.83 0.33
C ARG A 3 9.66 4.73 0.87
N ILE A 4 9.45 3.51 0.39
CA ILE A 4 10.36 2.40 0.65
C ILE A 4 11.15 2.15 -0.64
N GLU A 5 12.40 2.64 -0.68
CA GLU A 5 13.29 2.46 -1.83
C GLU A 5 13.89 1.05 -1.90
N GLN A 6 14.03 0.40 -0.74
CA GLN A 6 14.60 -0.94 -0.62
C GLN A 6 13.57 -1.88 -0.02
N LEU A 7 13.05 -2.78 -0.85
CA LEU A 7 12.15 -3.85 -0.38
C LEU A 7 12.92 -5.04 0.19
N PHE A 8 14.10 -5.37 -0.35
CA PHE A 8 14.91 -6.50 0.10
C PHE A 8 16.41 -6.17 0.12
N PRO A 9 17.13 -6.48 1.21
CA PRO A 9 16.60 -6.90 2.51
C PRO A 9 15.77 -5.77 3.15
N LEU A 10 14.70 -6.11 3.89
CA LEU A 10 13.80 -5.10 4.49
C LEU A 10 14.56 -4.27 5.54
N PRO A 11 14.63 -2.93 5.41
CA PRO A 11 15.37 -2.08 6.35
C PRO A 11 14.54 -1.80 7.61
N VAL A 12 14.30 -2.83 8.43
CA VAL A 12 13.37 -2.80 9.58
C VAL A 12 13.70 -1.68 10.56
N GLU A 13 14.97 -1.49 10.93
CA GLU A 13 15.36 -0.47 11.91
C GLU A 13 15.09 0.96 11.40
N GLN A 14 15.36 1.24 10.13
CA GLN A 14 15.03 2.54 9.52
C GLN A 14 13.51 2.78 9.49
N LEU A 15 12.72 1.74 9.21
CA LEU A 15 11.27 1.84 9.22
C LEU A 15 10.72 2.14 10.64
N LYS A 16 11.30 1.51 11.67
CA LYS A 16 10.95 1.80 13.07
C LYS A 16 11.25 3.23 13.46
N GLU A 17 12.43 3.75 13.09
CA GLU A 17 12.81 5.15 13.33
C GLU A 17 11.83 6.12 12.67
N ILE A 18 11.44 5.84 11.40
CA ILE A 18 10.45 6.66 10.69
C ILE A 18 9.09 6.60 11.38
N ILE A 19 8.61 5.41 11.78
CA ILE A 19 7.33 5.28 12.50
C ILE A 19 7.36 6.08 13.81
N ALA A 20 8.45 6.00 14.57
CA ALA A 20 8.60 6.72 15.84
C ALA A 20 8.52 8.24 15.67
N SER A 21 8.82 8.77 14.47
CA SER A 21 8.66 10.20 14.16
C SER A 21 7.20 10.66 14.01
N TYR A 22 6.23 9.73 13.96
CA TYR A 22 4.80 9.99 13.85
C TYR A 22 4.00 9.44 15.05
N PRO A 23 4.20 9.97 16.28
CA PRO A 23 3.65 9.38 17.51
C PRO A 23 2.11 9.43 17.60
N ASN A 24 1.47 10.31 16.84
CA ASN A 24 0.01 10.50 16.84
C ASN A 24 -0.68 9.83 15.65
N ALA A 25 0.04 9.05 14.84
CA ALA A 25 -0.55 8.36 13.70
C ALA A 25 -1.42 7.19 14.18
N ASP A 26 -2.69 7.21 13.79
CA ASP A 26 -3.71 6.19 14.10
C ASP A 26 -4.08 5.31 12.89
N ASP A 27 -3.68 5.71 11.68
CA ASP A 27 -3.93 5.01 10.43
C ASP A 27 -2.67 4.90 9.56
N TYR A 28 -2.14 3.68 9.43
CA TYR A 28 -1.03 3.34 8.55
C TYR A 28 -1.56 2.69 7.28
N VAL A 29 -1.07 3.15 6.13
CA VAL A 29 -1.57 2.72 4.82
C VAL A 29 -0.43 2.25 3.94
N TRP A 30 -0.48 1.00 3.50
CA TRP A 30 0.32 0.51 2.39
C TRP A 30 -0.37 0.88 1.08
N ALA A 31 0.21 1.82 0.33
CA ALA A 31 -0.29 2.24 -0.96
C ALA A 31 0.55 1.63 -2.09
N GLN A 32 -0.09 1.01 -3.08
CA GLN A 32 0.57 0.50 -4.28
C GLN A 32 -0.31 0.58 -5.52
N GLU A 33 0.32 0.63 -6.70
CA GLU A 33 -0.38 0.64 -7.98
C GLU A 33 -0.77 -0.77 -8.44
N GLU A 34 -0.09 -1.80 -7.98
CA GLU A 34 -0.35 -3.17 -8.38
C GLU A 34 -1.62 -3.73 -7.72
N PRO A 35 -2.30 -4.71 -8.35
CA PRO A 35 -3.33 -5.51 -7.69
C PRO A 35 -2.88 -6.05 -6.32
N ARG A 36 -3.79 -6.18 -5.34
CA ARG A 36 -3.48 -6.68 -3.99
C ARG A 36 -2.72 -8.01 -3.94
N ASN A 37 -2.92 -8.89 -4.93
CA ASN A 37 -2.22 -10.18 -5.03
C ASN A 37 -0.85 -10.08 -5.73
N MET A 38 -0.40 -8.87 -6.05
CA MET A 38 0.82 -8.55 -6.78
C MET A 38 1.58 -7.44 -6.04
N GLY A 39 2.74 -7.05 -6.58
CA GLY A 39 3.60 -6.04 -5.97
C GLY A 39 4.20 -6.54 -4.65
N ALA A 40 4.56 -5.59 -3.79
CA ALA A 40 5.26 -5.90 -2.54
C ALA A 40 4.32 -6.16 -1.35
N TYR A 41 3.00 -5.99 -1.51
CA TYR A 41 2.06 -6.13 -0.39
C TYR A 41 2.19 -7.47 0.34
N SER A 42 2.23 -8.60 -0.37
CA SER A 42 2.39 -9.91 0.26
C SER A 42 3.73 -10.07 1.00
N TYR A 43 4.80 -9.49 0.47
CA TYR A 43 6.11 -9.48 1.13
C TYR A 43 6.07 -8.65 2.41
N MET A 44 5.51 -7.44 2.36
CA MET A 44 5.34 -6.59 3.53
C MET A 44 4.44 -7.25 4.58
N LEU A 45 3.37 -7.92 4.16
CA LEU A 45 2.46 -8.61 5.08
C LEU A 45 3.15 -9.74 5.85
N MET A 46 4.12 -10.42 5.23
CA MET A 46 4.89 -11.50 5.86
C MET A 46 6.05 -10.99 6.73
N ASN A 47 6.69 -9.88 6.34
CA ASN A 47 7.97 -9.46 6.91
C ASN A 47 7.92 -8.19 7.76
N PHE A 48 6.82 -7.43 7.74
CA PHE A 48 6.69 -6.17 8.47
C PHE A 48 5.52 -6.21 9.46
N THR A 49 5.85 -6.41 10.74
CA THR A 49 4.88 -6.65 11.83
C THR A 49 4.85 -5.53 12.88
N GLU A 50 5.66 -4.48 12.72
CA GLU A 50 5.82 -3.41 13.70
C GLU A 50 4.54 -2.59 13.91
N VAL A 51 3.72 -2.44 12.87
CA VAL A 51 2.43 -1.74 12.93
C VAL A 51 1.38 -2.50 12.13
N LYS A 52 0.12 -2.35 12.53
CA LYS A 52 -1.01 -2.75 11.68
C LYS A 52 -1.24 -1.67 10.64
N TYR A 53 -1.40 -2.08 9.39
CA TYR A 53 -1.71 -1.18 8.28
C TYR A 53 -2.78 -1.78 7.40
N ARG A 54 -3.54 -0.91 6.74
CA ARG A 54 -4.50 -1.27 5.69
C ARG A 54 -3.86 -1.11 4.33
N VAL A 55 -4.43 -1.77 3.32
CA VAL A 55 -3.94 -1.69 1.93
C VAL A 55 -4.83 -0.82 1.06
N ALA A 56 -4.24 0.17 0.42
CA ALA A 56 -4.84 0.98 -0.65
C ALA A 56 -4.22 0.53 -1.98
N ALA A 57 -4.95 -0.34 -2.70
CA ALA A 57 -4.48 -0.95 -3.93
C ALA A 57 -5.67 -1.41 -4.79
N LEU A 58 -5.38 -1.76 -6.05
CA LEU A 58 -6.37 -2.40 -6.92
C LEU A 58 -6.83 -3.74 -6.33
N LYS A 59 -8.08 -4.14 -6.63
CA LYS A 59 -8.57 -5.49 -6.31
C LYS A 59 -7.62 -6.55 -6.88
N ALA A 60 -7.63 -7.75 -6.31
CA ALA A 60 -6.87 -8.85 -6.87
C ALA A 60 -7.30 -9.13 -8.31
N TYR A 61 -6.33 -9.31 -9.19
CA TYR A 61 -6.56 -9.58 -10.62
C TYR A 61 -5.57 -10.64 -11.11
N SER A 62 -5.95 -11.36 -12.16
CA SER A 62 -5.06 -12.30 -12.86
C SER A 62 -4.07 -11.57 -13.78
N ALA A 63 -4.43 -10.38 -14.27
CA ALA A 63 -3.60 -9.57 -15.16
C ALA A 63 -2.97 -8.38 -14.40
N PRO A 64 -1.73 -7.97 -14.74
CA PRO A 64 -1.06 -6.85 -14.07
C PRO A 64 -1.80 -5.51 -14.21
N ALA A 65 -2.43 -5.28 -15.36
CA ALA A 65 -3.12 -4.02 -15.66
C ALA A 65 -4.35 -4.25 -16.55
N ALA A 66 -5.24 -3.26 -16.60
CA ALA A 66 -6.32 -3.23 -17.57
C ALA A 66 -5.77 -2.82 -18.95
N GLY A 67 -6.16 -3.51 -20.01
CA GLY A 67 -5.80 -3.13 -21.38
C GLY A 67 -6.47 -1.85 -21.89
N SER A 68 -7.50 -1.35 -21.20
CA SER A 68 -8.18 -0.09 -21.53
C SER A 68 -7.69 1.04 -20.63
N TYR A 69 -7.23 2.13 -21.25
CA TYR A 69 -6.80 3.34 -20.55
C TYR A 69 -7.87 3.90 -19.59
N THR A 70 -9.10 4.07 -20.07
CA THR A 70 -10.21 4.59 -19.26
C THR A 70 -10.47 3.73 -18.02
N ARG A 71 -10.41 2.40 -18.16
CA ARG A 71 -10.55 1.47 -17.03
C ARG A 71 -9.37 1.57 -16.07
N SER A 72 -8.15 1.64 -16.59
CA SER A 72 -6.93 1.78 -15.78
C SER A 72 -6.98 3.07 -14.95
N LYS A 73 -7.25 4.21 -15.59
CA LYS A 73 -7.36 5.53 -14.95
C LYS A 73 -8.42 5.53 -13.84
N LYS A 74 -9.61 4.97 -14.09
CA LYS A 74 -10.69 4.89 -13.09
C LYS A 74 -10.26 4.06 -11.87
N ARG A 75 -9.61 2.92 -12.08
CA ARG A 75 -9.16 2.04 -11.00
C ARG A 75 -8.05 2.68 -10.16
N HIS A 76 -7.09 3.33 -10.81
CA HIS A 76 -6.02 4.03 -10.14
C HIS A 76 -6.55 5.21 -9.30
N ALA A 77 -7.49 6.00 -9.82
CA ALA A 77 -8.17 7.06 -9.06
C ALA A 77 -8.89 6.51 -7.81
N ALA A 78 -9.55 5.35 -7.92
CA ALA A 78 -10.18 4.70 -6.77
C ALA A 78 -9.16 4.23 -5.73
N ALA A 79 -8.00 3.70 -6.14
CA ALA A 79 -6.93 3.31 -5.23
C ALA A 79 -6.34 4.52 -4.49
N ILE A 80 -6.16 5.66 -5.17
CA ILE A 80 -5.75 6.92 -4.54
C ILE A 80 -6.78 7.38 -3.51
N ALA A 81 -8.08 7.33 -3.85
CA ALA A 81 -9.14 7.71 -2.93
C ALA A 81 -9.13 6.82 -1.66
N MET A 82 -8.86 5.51 -1.79
CA MET A 82 -8.68 4.62 -0.63
C MET A 82 -7.54 5.05 0.29
N VAL A 83 -6.49 5.74 -0.21
CA VAL A 83 -5.39 6.18 0.67
C VAL A 83 -5.91 7.16 1.73
N PHE A 84 -6.77 8.10 1.32
CA PHE A 84 -7.22 9.20 2.17
C PHE A 84 -8.56 8.92 2.87
N ASP A 85 -9.36 8.00 2.34
CA ASP A 85 -10.66 7.64 2.91
C ASP A 85 -10.66 6.17 3.34
N LYS A 86 -10.65 5.96 4.67
CA LYS A 86 -10.65 4.63 5.30
C LYS A 86 -11.98 3.89 5.15
N ASP A 87 -13.07 4.60 4.87
CA ASP A 87 -14.44 4.08 4.88
C ASP A 87 -15.06 3.99 3.47
N LEU A 88 -14.31 4.36 2.43
CA LEU A 88 -14.78 4.44 1.03
C LEU A 88 -15.47 3.17 0.50
N PHE A 89 -15.18 2.00 1.09
CA PHE A 89 -15.75 0.70 0.68
C PHE A 89 -16.16 -0.20 1.86
N ASN A 90 -16.30 0.38 3.07
CA ASN A 90 -16.83 -0.31 4.24
C ASN A 90 -18.36 -0.31 4.23
#